data_AF-A0A2N1HRZ4-F1
#
_entry.id   AF-A0A2N1HRZ4-F1
#
_cell.length_a   1.000
_cell.length_b   1.000
_cell.length_c   1.000
_cell.angle_alpha   90.00
_cell.angle_beta   90.00
_cell.angle_gamma   90.00
#
_symmetry.space_group_name_H-M   'P 1'
#
loop_
_entity.id
_entity.type
_entity.pdbx_description
1 polymer ?
#
loop_
_entity_poly.entity_id
_entity_poly.type
_entity_poly.pdbx_seq_one_letter_code
_entity_poly.pdbx_strand_id
1 'polypeptide(L)'
;MDPNLEIFLLCVMLGSIVGVFAGLLGIGGGLLIVPAMVFLLHFFLQIDIEIGMPIAIATSLSTVIMTGLSSARSHYKLGNLDKRIITYCGFGIAIGATLGAQFASFISGVLLQRIFAVLVILIALQMVFGSRKTSQHTIGKPGLSGIGCTSGFICALMGIGGGALIVPALLWFQVNIRKAIGCAAFSGIIVAVFGTLNFVIMGWKNPDLPEWSLGYVYLPATFGIIATSMLTAPIGVKLGQKLDTAKLKKVFAAFLVLVSIRMIIGIE
;
A
#
# COMPACT_ATOMS: atom_id res chain seq x y z
N MET A 1 -5.43 -29.78 -1.51
CA MET A 1 -6.81 -29.28 -1.32
C MET A 1 -7.13 -28.39 -2.52
N ASP A 2 -8.32 -27.82 -2.66
CA ASP A 2 -8.56 -26.84 -3.72
C ASP A 2 -7.54 -25.68 -3.58
N PRO A 3 -6.75 -25.34 -4.62
CA PRO A 3 -5.69 -24.32 -4.52
C PRO A 3 -6.20 -22.98 -3.97
N ASN A 4 -7.43 -22.61 -4.34
CA ASN A 4 -8.10 -21.40 -3.87
C ASN A 4 -8.34 -21.41 -2.34
N LEU A 5 -8.66 -22.56 -1.76
CA LEU A 5 -8.87 -22.69 -0.31
C LEU A 5 -7.55 -22.58 0.45
N GLU A 6 -6.48 -23.16 -0.07
CA GLU A 6 -5.13 -23.04 0.51
C GLU A 6 -4.65 -21.59 0.50
N ILE A 7 -4.79 -20.90 -0.63
CA ILE A 7 -4.44 -19.47 -0.74
C ILE A 7 -5.30 -18.65 0.21
N PHE A 8 -6.60 -18.92 0.31
CA PHE A 8 -7.48 -18.22 1.25
C PHE A 8 -6.99 -18.36 2.70
N LEU A 9 -6.68 -19.58 3.15
CA LEU A 9 -6.18 -19.83 4.52
C LEU A 9 -4.84 -19.15 4.77
N LEU A 10 -3.92 -19.18 3.79
CA LEU A 10 -2.65 -18.47 3.88
C LEU A 10 -2.86 -16.95 3.91
N CYS A 11 -3.83 -16.42 3.16
CA CYS A 11 -4.20 -15.02 3.18
C CYS A 11 -4.82 -14.59 4.53
N VAL A 12 -5.56 -15.48 5.20
CA VAL A 12 -6.07 -15.26 6.56
C VAL A 12 -4.91 -15.15 7.55
N MET A 13 -3.90 -16.03 7.46
CA MET A 13 -2.69 -15.94 8.29
C MET A 13 -1.88 -14.68 7.98
N LEU A 14 -1.66 -14.41 6.69
CA LEU A 14 -0.97 -13.22 6.20
C LEU A 14 -1.66 -11.95 6.71
N GLY A 15 -2.99 -11.88 6.62
CA GLY A 15 -3.78 -10.75 7.11
C GLY A 15 -3.56 -10.47 8.60
N SER A 16 -3.36 -11.51 9.42
CA SER A 16 -3.05 -11.36 10.84
C SER A 16 -1.69 -10.70 11.06
N ILE A 17 -0.66 -11.16 10.34
CA ILE A 17 0.69 -10.60 10.39
C ILE A 17 0.66 -9.15 9.89
N VAL A 18 0.05 -8.95 8.73
CA VAL A 18 -0.09 -7.64 8.08
C VAL A 18 -0.82 -6.66 9.00
N GLY A 19 -1.91 -7.06 9.64
CA GLY A 19 -2.64 -6.20 10.57
C GLY A 19 -1.75 -5.75 11.74
N VAL A 20 -1.03 -6.68 12.39
CA VAL A 20 -0.11 -6.36 13.47
C VAL A 20 0.98 -5.37 13.00
N PHE A 21 1.67 -5.64 11.90
CA PHE A 21 2.73 -4.76 11.39
C PHE A 21 2.20 -3.41 10.90
N ALA A 22 1.02 -3.38 10.26
CA ALA A 22 0.36 -2.15 9.85
C ALA A 22 -0.01 -1.27 11.05
N GLY A 23 -0.53 -1.87 12.12
CA GLY A 23 -0.83 -1.17 13.38
C GLY A 23 0.43 -0.69 14.13
N LEU A 24 1.51 -1.48 14.10
CA LEU A 24 2.77 -1.15 14.74
C LEU A 24 3.50 0.03 14.07
N LEU A 25 3.54 0.04 12.73
CA LEU A 25 4.38 0.95 11.97
C LEU A 25 3.61 2.09 11.30
N GLY A 26 2.30 1.92 11.07
CA GLY A 26 1.45 2.93 10.44
C GLY A 26 1.68 3.12 8.94
N ILE A 27 2.37 2.20 8.27
CA ILE A 27 2.85 2.33 6.88
C ILE A 27 1.85 1.74 5.87
N GLY A 28 0.82 1.04 6.37
CA GLY A 28 -0.12 0.26 5.56
C GLY A 28 0.44 -1.12 5.22
N GLY A 29 -0.46 -2.08 5.01
CA GLY A 29 -0.10 -3.49 4.82
C GLY A 29 0.53 -3.83 3.47
N GLY A 30 0.45 -2.94 2.47
CA GLY A 30 0.77 -3.26 1.08
C GLY A 30 2.21 -3.71 0.84
N LEU A 31 3.17 -3.18 1.60
CA LEU A 31 4.58 -3.57 1.54
C LEU A 31 4.81 -5.05 1.90
N LEU A 32 3.90 -5.64 2.66
CA LEU A 32 3.90 -7.07 3.01
C LEU A 32 2.99 -7.87 2.08
N ILE A 33 1.81 -7.33 1.75
CA ILE A 33 0.80 -8.04 0.95
C ILE A 33 1.31 -8.30 -0.46
N VAL A 34 1.88 -7.30 -1.15
CA VAL A 34 2.30 -7.44 -2.55
C VAL A 34 3.34 -8.55 -2.75
N PRO A 35 4.49 -8.57 -2.06
CA PRO A 35 5.47 -9.64 -2.26
C PRO A 35 4.93 -11.03 -1.87
N ALA A 36 4.12 -11.10 -0.80
CA ALA A 36 3.49 -12.35 -0.39
C ALA A 36 2.49 -12.85 -1.44
N MET A 37 1.70 -11.95 -2.04
CA MET A 37 0.78 -12.28 -3.14
C MET A 37 1.52 -12.78 -4.36
N VAL A 38 2.58 -12.11 -4.81
CA VAL A 38 3.36 -12.58 -5.96
C VAL A 38 3.88 -14.00 -5.71
N PHE A 39 4.40 -14.28 -4.52
CA PHE A 39 4.88 -15.62 -4.16
C PHE A 39 3.74 -16.66 -4.12
N LEU A 40 2.59 -16.33 -3.53
CA LEU A 40 1.45 -17.23 -3.45
C LEU A 40 0.84 -17.54 -4.83
N LEU A 41 0.69 -16.51 -5.69
CA LEU A 41 0.16 -16.67 -7.04
C LEU A 41 1.08 -17.52 -7.91
N HIS A 42 2.39 -17.30 -7.82
CA HIS A 42 3.37 -18.09 -8.56
C HIS A 42 3.41 -19.55 -8.08
N PHE A 43 3.51 -19.77 -6.77
CA PHE A 43 3.67 -21.13 -6.24
C PHE A 43 2.41 -22.00 -6.39
N PHE A 44 1.23 -21.46 -6.06
CA PHE A 44 -0.01 -22.24 -6.02
C PHE A 44 -0.82 -22.22 -7.31
N LEU A 45 -0.74 -21.14 -8.09
CA LEU A 45 -1.52 -20.99 -9.33
C LEU A 45 -0.63 -20.97 -10.58
N GLN A 46 0.71 -21.08 -10.43
CA GLN A 46 1.67 -21.07 -11.54
C GLN A 46 1.51 -19.83 -12.44
N ILE A 47 1.12 -18.71 -11.83
CA ILE A 47 0.92 -17.44 -12.54
C ILE A 47 2.28 -16.79 -12.79
N ASP A 48 2.50 -16.39 -14.04
CA ASP A 48 3.69 -15.66 -14.46
C ASP A 48 3.73 -14.26 -13.82
N ILE A 49 4.93 -13.77 -13.55
CA ILE A 49 5.16 -12.45 -12.96
C ILE A 49 4.57 -11.29 -13.78
N GLU A 50 4.46 -11.46 -15.11
CA GLU A 50 3.85 -10.51 -16.04
C GLU A 50 2.42 -10.13 -15.61
N ILE A 51 1.65 -11.11 -15.12
CA ILE A 51 0.26 -10.93 -14.70
C ILE A 51 0.16 -10.90 -13.16
N GLY A 52 0.98 -11.71 -12.48
CA GLY A 52 0.99 -11.85 -11.03
C GLY A 52 1.32 -10.53 -10.32
N MET A 53 2.20 -9.70 -10.89
CA MET A 53 2.57 -8.42 -10.28
C MET A 53 1.41 -7.40 -10.27
N PRO A 54 0.72 -7.12 -11.40
CA PRO A 54 -0.52 -6.34 -11.40
C PRO A 54 -1.58 -6.91 -10.45
N ILE A 55 -1.76 -8.24 -10.40
CA ILE A 55 -2.74 -8.88 -9.50
C ILE A 55 -2.41 -8.60 -8.03
N ALA A 56 -1.14 -8.78 -7.64
CA ALA A 56 -0.70 -8.57 -6.27
C ALA A 56 -0.91 -7.11 -5.81
N ILE A 57 -0.59 -6.15 -6.68
CA ILE A 57 -0.79 -4.72 -6.42
C ILE A 57 -2.27 -4.39 -6.29
N ALA A 58 -3.10 -4.83 -7.23
CA ALA A 58 -4.54 -4.57 -7.24
C ALA A 58 -5.25 -5.18 -6.03
N THR A 59 -4.90 -6.42 -5.70
CA THR A 59 -5.40 -7.13 -4.51
C THR A 59 -5.03 -6.38 -3.23
N SER A 60 -3.78 -5.92 -3.13
CA SER A 60 -3.33 -5.09 -2.00
C SER A 60 -4.14 -3.79 -1.88
N LEU A 61 -4.30 -3.03 -2.97
CA LEU A 61 -5.09 -1.79 -2.95
C LEU A 61 -6.55 -2.05 -2.55
N SER A 62 -7.14 -3.14 -3.01
CA SER A 62 -8.50 -3.53 -2.62
C SER A 62 -8.63 -3.72 -1.10
N THR A 63 -7.66 -4.39 -0.47
CA THR A 63 -7.64 -4.53 1.01
C THR A 63 -7.46 -3.20 1.74
N VAL A 64 -6.76 -2.25 1.13
CA VAL A 64 -6.54 -0.90 1.68
C VAL A 64 -7.84 -0.10 1.73
N ILE A 65 -8.81 -0.34 0.83
CA ILE A 65 -10.11 0.35 0.86
C ILE A 65 -10.78 0.12 2.22
N MET A 66 -10.86 -1.13 2.67
CA MET A 66 -11.54 -1.50 3.91
C MET A 66 -10.78 -1.06 5.16
N THR A 67 -9.47 -1.28 5.18
CA THR A 67 -8.62 -0.91 6.33
C THR A 67 -8.45 0.61 6.46
N GLY A 68 -8.34 1.30 5.33
CA GLY A 68 -8.29 2.77 5.22
C GLY A 68 -9.58 3.41 5.69
N LEU A 69 -10.75 2.86 5.34
CA LEU A 69 -12.05 3.39 5.77
C LEU A 69 -12.19 3.45 7.29
N SER A 70 -11.79 2.37 7.98
CA SER A 70 -11.77 2.32 9.44
C SER A 70 -10.89 3.43 10.04
N SER A 71 -9.68 3.58 9.50
CA SER A 71 -8.70 4.57 9.95
C SER A 71 -9.16 6.01 9.70
N ALA A 72 -9.60 6.31 8.48
CA ALA A 72 -10.06 7.64 8.10
C ALA A 72 -11.30 8.06 8.90
N ARG A 73 -12.23 7.13 9.17
CA ARG A 73 -13.40 7.40 10.02
C ARG A 73 -13.00 7.80 11.44
N SER A 74 -12.00 7.14 12.02
CA SER A 74 -11.44 7.52 13.32
C SER A 74 -10.85 8.94 13.30
N HIS A 75 -10.02 9.25 12.31
CA HIS A 75 -9.42 10.58 12.16
C HIS A 75 -10.44 11.68 11.84
N TYR A 76 -11.51 11.37 11.11
CA TYR A 76 -12.63 12.29 10.88
C TYR A 76 -13.32 12.66 12.20
N LYS A 77 -13.66 11.67 13.03
CA LYS A 77 -14.28 11.92 14.35
C LYS A 77 -13.39 12.72 15.29
N LEU A 78 -12.07 12.57 15.17
CA LEU A 78 -11.08 13.29 15.97
C LEU A 78 -10.77 14.70 15.45
N GLY A 79 -11.40 15.16 14.35
CA GLY A 79 -11.13 16.48 13.76
C GLY A 79 -9.73 16.61 13.16
N ASN A 80 -9.07 15.49 12.85
CA ASN A 80 -7.71 15.45 12.32
C ASN A 80 -7.66 15.68 10.80
N LEU A 81 -8.79 15.99 10.16
CA LEU A 81 -8.86 16.20 8.72
C LEU A 81 -8.74 17.68 8.39
N ASP A 82 -7.74 18.03 7.59
CA ASP A 82 -7.62 19.36 7.01
C ASP A 82 -8.29 19.38 5.62
N LYS A 83 -9.38 20.15 5.49
CA LYS A 83 -10.15 20.24 4.24
C LYS A 83 -9.29 20.68 3.07
N ARG A 84 -8.36 21.63 3.28
CA ARG A 84 -7.49 22.12 2.21
C ARG A 84 -6.58 21.01 1.71
N ILE A 85 -5.96 20.26 2.61
CA ILE A 85 -5.08 19.15 2.24
C ILE A 85 -5.89 18.08 1.51
N ILE A 86 -7.02 17.65 2.05
CA ILE A 86 -7.83 16.58 1.44
C ILE A 86 -8.33 16.96 0.05
N THR A 87 -8.81 18.19 -0.15
CA THR A 87 -9.32 18.60 -1.47
C THR A 87 -8.21 18.67 -2.51
N TYR A 88 -7.13 19.41 -2.24
CA TYR A 88 -6.07 19.63 -3.24
C TYR A 88 -5.17 18.41 -3.40
N CYS A 89 -4.73 17.80 -2.29
CA CYS A 89 -3.92 16.59 -2.32
C CYS A 89 -4.74 15.40 -2.82
N GLY A 90 -5.98 15.23 -2.33
CA GLY A 90 -6.86 14.14 -2.77
C GLY A 90 -7.19 14.19 -4.26
N PHE A 91 -7.43 15.38 -4.83
CA PHE A 91 -7.61 15.51 -6.27
C PHE A 91 -6.36 15.11 -7.06
N GLY A 92 -5.18 15.56 -6.61
CA GLY A 92 -3.91 15.13 -7.18
C GLY A 92 -3.74 13.60 -7.10
N ILE A 93 -4.05 13.01 -5.95
CA ILE A 93 -3.97 11.57 -5.72
C ILE A 93 -4.89 10.79 -6.65
N ALA A 94 -6.13 11.22 -6.85
CA ALA A 94 -7.05 10.54 -7.74
C ALA A 94 -6.48 10.44 -9.17
N ILE A 95 -5.92 11.55 -9.67
CA ILE A 95 -5.25 11.60 -10.98
C ILE A 95 -4.01 10.71 -10.97
N GLY A 96 -3.12 10.88 -10.00
CA GLY A 96 -1.88 10.15 -9.90
C GLY A 96 -2.09 8.63 -9.79
N ALA A 97 -3.01 8.20 -8.94
CA ALA A 97 -3.33 6.77 -8.74
C ALA A 97 -3.95 6.14 -9.99
N THR A 98 -4.80 6.90 -10.71
CA THR A 98 -5.35 6.46 -12.00
C THR A 98 -4.24 6.27 -13.03
N LEU A 99 -3.38 7.27 -13.20
CA LEU A 99 -2.25 7.20 -14.12
C LEU A 99 -1.25 6.11 -13.73
N GLY A 100 -1.02 5.92 -12.43
CA GLY A 100 -0.12 4.88 -11.90
C GLY A 100 -0.64 3.47 -12.16
N ALA A 101 -1.93 3.22 -11.92
CA ALA A 101 -2.54 1.92 -12.19
C ALA A 101 -2.56 1.59 -13.69
N GLN A 102 -2.85 2.59 -14.54
CA GLN A 102 -2.76 2.43 -15.99
C GLN A 102 -1.32 2.15 -16.43
N PHE A 103 -0.36 2.95 -15.96
CA PHE A 103 1.06 2.75 -16.27
C PHE A 103 1.54 1.35 -15.85
N ALA A 104 1.19 0.90 -14.64
CA ALA A 104 1.49 -0.45 -14.16
C ALA A 104 0.90 -1.55 -15.04
N SER A 105 -0.25 -1.32 -15.66
CA SER A 105 -0.90 -2.30 -16.54
C SER A 105 -0.33 -2.31 -17.97
N PHE A 106 0.45 -1.30 -18.36
CA PHE A 106 1.04 -1.19 -19.69
C PHE A 106 2.52 -1.60 -19.76
N ILE A 107 3.22 -1.59 -18.63
CA ILE A 107 4.61 -2.05 -18.57
C ILE A 107 4.67 -3.55 -18.27
N SER A 108 5.80 -4.20 -18.58
CA SER A 108 5.99 -5.61 -18.23
C SER A 108 5.99 -5.82 -16.72
N GLY A 109 5.45 -6.95 -16.26
CA GLY A 109 5.39 -7.29 -14.84
C GLY A 109 6.79 -7.43 -14.23
N VAL A 110 7.79 -7.88 -14.99
CA VAL A 110 9.20 -7.87 -14.56
C VAL A 110 9.70 -6.45 -14.28
N LEU A 111 9.40 -5.49 -15.17
CA LEU A 111 9.79 -4.10 -14.96
C LEU A 111 9.04 -3.49 -13.76
N LEU A 112 7.74 -3.78 -13.64
CA LEU A 112 6.92 -3.34 -12.50
C LEU A 112 7.44 -3.90 -11.17
N GLN A 113 7.84 -5.17 -11.15
CA GLN A 113 8.45 -5.82 -9.99
C GLN A 113 9.77 -5.15 -9.59
N ARG A 114 10.63 -4.82 -10.57
CA ARG A 114 11.88 -4.09 -10.32
C ARG A 114 11.63 -2.68 -9.79
N ILE A 115 10.70 -1.95 -10.38
CA ILE A 115 10.30 -0.61 -9.90
C ILE A 115 9.78 -0.71 -8.47
N PHE A 116 8.89 -1.66 -8.19
CA PHE A 116 8.39 -1.94 -6.86
C PHE A 116 9.54 -2.20 -5.88
N ALA A 117 10.44 -3.13 -6.18
CA ALA A 117 11.55 -3.50 -5.31
C ALA A 117 12.47 -2.31 -5.00
N VAL A 118 12.81 -1.50 -6.01
CA VAL A 118 13.61 -0.28 -5.82
C VAL A 118 12.89 0.72 -4.91
N LEU A 119 11.60 0.96 -5.14
CA LEU A 119 10.82 1.87 -4.31
C LEU A 119 10.70 1.37 -2.86
N VAL A 120 10.53 0.06 -2.65
CA VAL A 120 10.50 -0.54 -1.31
C VAL A 120 11.84 -0.36 -0.60
N ILE A 121 12.96 -0.55 -1.28
CA ILE A 121 14.30 -0.28 -0.72
C ILE A 121 14.42 1.19 -0.33
N LEU A 122 13.98 2.13 -1.18
CA LEU A 122 14.01 3.55 -0.86
C LEU A 122 13.16 3.89 0.38
N ILE A 123 11.97 3.30 0.51
CA ILE A 123 11.14 3.46 1.72
C ILE A 123 11.84 2.87 2.94
N ALA A 124 12.43 1.67 2.83
CA ALA A 124 13.16 1.04 3.92
C ALA A 124 14.36 1.89 4.38
N LEU A 125 15.13 2.45 3.44
CA LEU A 125 16.22 3.38 3.73
C LEU A 125 15.69 4.66 4.40
N GLN A 126 14.58 5.22 3.91
CA GLN A 126 13.94 6.39 4.52
C GLN A 126 13.46 6.10 5.96
N MET A 127 12.98 4.89 6.25
CA MET A 127 12.58 4.49 7.60
C MET A 127 13.74 4.47 8.60
N VAL A 128 14.96 4.14 8.13
CA VAL A 128 16.15 3.99 8.97
C VAL A 128 16.96 5.29 9.06
N PHE A 129 17.17 5.95 7.93
CA PHE A 129 18.05 7.12 7.79
C PHE A 129 17.28 8.44 7.65
N GLY A 130 15.95 8.41 7.66
CA GLY A 130 15.11 9.58 7.47
C GLY A 130 15.44 10.69 8.47
N SER A 131 16.00 11.79 7.96
CA SER A 131 16.30 12.97 8.76
C SER A 131 15.04 13.82 8.97
N ARG A 132 14.89 14.43 10.16
CA ARG A 132 13.83 15.41 10.48
C ARG A 132 14.09 16.80 9.85
N LYS A 133 14.60 16.88 8.62
CA LYS A 133 14.73 18.17 7.95
C LYS A 133 13.35 18.67 7.55
N THR A 134 13.01 19.88 7.97
CA THR A 134 11.74 20.53 7.64
C THR A 134 11.99 21.67 6.66
N SER A 135 11.13 21.81 5.66
CA SER A 135 11.07 22.99 4.79
C SER A 135 10.88 24.26 5.63
N GLN A 136 11.45 25.38 5.20
CA GLN A 136 11.15 26.70 5.75
C GLN A 136 9.87 27.32 5.17
N HIS A 137 9.29 26.70 4.14
CA HIS A 137 8.11 27.18 3.44
C HIS A 137 6.92 26.25 3.62
N THR A 138 5.75 26.86 3.90
CA THR A 138 4.45 26.20 3.89
C THR A 138 3.99 25.93 2.47
N ILE A 139 3.31 24.80 2.26
CA ILE A 139 2.92 24.37 0.92
C ILE A 139 1.68 25.11 0.38
N GLY A 140 1.77 25.57 -0.87
CA GLY A 140 0.66 26.15 -1.63
C GLY A 140 -0.37 25.09 -2.07
N LYS A 141 -1.55 25.56 -2.51
CA LYS A 141 -2.58 24.69 -3.13
C LYS A 141 -2.06 23.86 -4.31
N PRO A 142 -1.37 24.43 -5.32
CA PRO A 142 -0.82 23.64 -6.43
C PRO A 142 0.27 22.66 -5.96
N GLY A 143 1.06 23.03 -4.95
CA GLY A 143 2.04 22.13 -4.35
C GLY A 143 1.39 20.89 -3.72
N LEU A 144 0.27 21.06 -3.01
CA LEU A 144 -0.49 19.95 -2.44
C LEU A 144 -1.00 18.99 -3.52
N SER A 145 -1.52 19.53 -4.63
CA SER A 145 -1.97 18.71 -5.76
C SER A 145 -0.81 18.02 -6.48
N GLY A 146 0.35 18.68 -6.61
CA GLY A 146 1.57 18.07 -7.17
C GLY A 146 2.06 16.89 -6.32
N ILE A 147 2.17 17.06 -5.00
CA ILE A 147 2.51 15.98 -4.07
C ILE A 147 1.47 14.88 -4.12
N GLY A 148 0.19 15.25 -4.15
CA GLY A 148 -0.89 14.27 -4.27
C GLY A 148 -0.74 13.43 -5.52
N CYS A 149 -0.47 14.05 -6.67
CA CYS A 149 -0.28 13.35 -7.93
C CYS A 149 0.92 12.41 -7.90
N THR A 150 2.10 12.89 -7.48
CA THR A 150 3.30 12.04 -7.44
C THR A 150 3.19 10.92 -6.42
N SER A 151 2.69 11.21 -5.22
CA SER A 151 2.48 10.19 -4.19
C SER A 151 1.40 9.20 -4.59
N GLY A 152 0.30 9.64 -5.21
CA GLY A 152 -0.77 8.78 -5.71
C GLY A 152 -0.27 7.83 -6.80
N PHE A 153 0.54 8.34 -7.74
CA PHE A 153 1.18 7.55 -8.77
C PHE A 153 2.08 6.46 -8.17
N ILE A 154 3.03 6.85 -7.31
CA ILE A 154 3.95 5.90 -6.68
C ILE A 154 3.21 4.89 -5.79
N CYS A 155 2.22 5.35 -5.00
CA CYS A 155 1.44 4.47 -4.13
C CYS A 155 0.62 3.44 -4.91
N ALA A 156 0.09 3.80 -6.09
CA ALA A 156 -0.62 2.86 -6.95
C ALA A 156 0.33 1.81 -7.54
N LEU A 157 1.54 2.18 -7.96
CA LEU A 157 2.56 1.22 -8.41
C LEU A 157 3.01 0.27 -7.29
N MET A 158 2.97 0.73 -6.04
CA MET A 158 3.38 -0.06 -4.89
C MET A 158 2.24 -0.84 -4.22
N GLY A 159 1.00 -0.54 -4.57
CA GLY A 159 -0.17 -1.11 -3.90
C GLY A 159 -0.32 -0.71 -2.43
N ILE A 160 0.05 0.52 -2.05
CA ILE A 160 0.05 1.00 -0.65
C ILE A 160 -0.93 2.16 -0.47
N GLY A 161 -1.60 2.23 0.68
CA GLY A 161 -2.59 3.26 1.04
C GLY A 161 -2.05 4.63 1.45
N GLY A 162 -1.02 5.18 0.80
CA GLY A 162 -0.64 6.59 0.98
C GLY A 162 0.15 6.94 2.26
N GLY A 163 -0.06 6.26 3.39
CA GLY A 163 0.57 6.59 4.68
C GLY A 163 2.10 6.65 4.64
N ALA A 164 2.73 5.71 3.93
CA ALA A 164 4.17 5.61 3.80
C ALA A 164 4.83 6.85 3.15
N LEU A 165 4.15 7.48 2.18
CA LEU A 165 4.71 8.57 1.38
C LEU A 165 4.11 9.93 1.74
N ILE A 166 2.80 9.99 1.97
CA ILE A 166 2.06 11.24 2.19
C ILE A 166 2.37 11.80 3.57
N VAL A 167 2.48 10.97 4.62
CA VAL A 167 2.81 11.44 5.96
C VAL A 167 4.16 12.16 5.98
N PRO A 168 5.28 11.53 5.56
CA PRO A 168 6.57 12.22 5.57
C PRO A 168 6.60 13.43 4.64
N ALA A 169 5.92 13.38 3.48
CA ALA A 169 5.81 14.53 2.60
C ALA A 169 5.11 15.72 3.28
N LEU A 170 3.96 15.51 3.91
CA LEU A 170 3.24 16.59 4.60
C LEU A 170 4.02 17.12 5.81
N LEU A 171 4.69 16.25 6.57
CA LEU A 171 5.55 16.65 7.68
C LEU A 171 6.75 17.48 7.22
N TRP A 172 7.32 17.17 6.04
CA TRP A 172 8.39 17.96 5.44
C TRP A 172 7.95 19.41 5.22
N PHE A 173 6.69 19.63 4.80
CA PHE A 173 6.08 20.96 4.63
C PHE A 173 5.46 21.53 5.92
N GLN A 174 5.90 21.04 7.10
CA GLN A 174 5.51 21.53 8.42
C GLN A 174 4.01 21.42 8.74
N VAL A 175 3.30 20.50 8.08
CA VAL A 175 1.91 20.20 8.45
C VAL A 175 1.89 19.56 9.84
N ASN A 176 0.93 19.96 10.67
CA ASN A 176 0.74 19.38 11.99
C ASN A 176 0.66 17.85 11.92
N ILE A 177 1.39 17.14 12.79
CA ILE A 177 1.49 15.68 12.77
C ILE A 177 0.14 14.95 12.79
N ARG A 178 -0.81 15.42 13.60
CA ARG A 178 -2.14 14.79 13.69
C ARG A 178 -2.92 14.97 12.40
N LYS A 179 -2.81 16.16 11.79
CA LYS A 179 -3.40 16.46 10.48
C LYS A 179 -2.74 15.68 9.34
N ALA A 180 -1.41 15.57 9.36
CA ALA A 180 -0.66 14.83 8.35
C ALA A 180 -1.06 13.34 8.35
N ILE A 181 -1.14 12.71 9.53
CA ILE A 181 -1.57 11.32 9.67
C ILE A 181 -3.04 11.15 9.25
N GLY A 182 -3.93 12.04 9.72
CA GLY A 182 -5.36 11.97 9.39
C GLY A 182 -5.63 12.16 7.90
N CYS A 183 -5.02 13.16 7.28
CA CYS A 183 -5.14 13.40 5.84
C CYS A 183 -4.52 12.26 5.03
N ALA A 184 -3.37 11.70 5.44
CA ALA A 184 -2.77 10.56 4.75
C ALA A 184 -3.64 9.30 4.81
N ALA A 185 -4.31 9.03 5.94
CA ALA A 185 -5.25 7.91 6.04
C ALA A 185 -6.45 8.09 5.08
N PHE A 186 -6.99 9.29 4.98
CA PHE A 186 -8.07 9.60 4.03
C PHE A 186 -7.59 9.51 2.58
N SER A 187 -6.43 10.10 2.28
CA SER A 187 -5.74 10.01 1.00
C SER A 187 -5.46 8.56 0.57
N GLY A 188 -5.18 7.67 1.52
CA GLY A 188 -5.01 6.25 1.28
C GLY A 188 -6.22 5.57 0.68
N ILE A 189 -7.43 5.96 1.13
CA ILE A 189 -8.68 5.50 0.53
C ILE A 189 -8.78 5.97 -0.92
N ILE A 190 -8.41 7.22 -1.20
CA ILE A 190 -8.47 7.76 -2.57
C ILE A 190 -7.53 6.97 -3.49
N VAL A 191 -6.27 6.74 -3.08
CA VAL A 191 -5.34 5.88 -3.85
C VAL A 191 -5.96 4.52 -4.08
N ALA A 192 -6.46 3.88 -3.02
CA ALA A 192 -6.98 2.54 -3.06
C ALA A 192 -8.19 2.41 -3.98
N VAL A 193 -9.15 3.33 -3.90
CA VAL A 193 -10.35 3.33 -4.74
C VAL A 193 -9.98 3.57 -6.20
N PHE A 194 -9.28 4.67 -6.52
CA PHE A 194 -8.96 5.01 -7.91
C PHE A 194 -7.99 4.01 -8.54
N GLY A 195 -7.01 3.52 -7.77
CA GLY A 195 -6.08 2.50 -8.22
C GLY A 195 -6.78 1.16 -8.47
N THR A 196 -7.56 0.66 -7.49
CA THR A 196 -8.30 -0.60 -7.63
C THR A 196 -9.27 -0.54 -8.80
N LEU A 197 -10.05 0.54 -8.94
CA LEU A 197 -10.98 0.71 -10.06
C LEU A 197 -10.27 0.64 -11.42
N ASN A 198 -9.12 1.31 -11.57
CA ASN A 198 -8.38 1.26 -12.82
C ASN A 198 -7.78 -0.13 -13.07
N PHE A 199 -7.23 -0.81 -12.07
CA PHE A 199 -6.76 -2.19 -12.23
C PHE A 199 -7.88 -3.17 -12.59
N VAL A 200 -9.08 -2.97 -12.03
CA VAL A 200 -10.27 -3.74 -12.41
C VAL A 200 -10.60 -3.51 -13.90
N ILE A 201 -10.61 -2.24 -14.34
CA ILE A 201 -10.91 -1.88 -15.74
C ILE A 201 -9.84 -2.42 -16.70
N MET A 202 -8.56 -2.28 -16.36
CA MET A 202 -7.44 -2.73 -17.20
C MET A 202 -7.36 -4.26 -17.28
N GLY A 203 -7.71 -4.97 -16.21
CA GLY A 203 -7.71 -6.44 -16.20
C GLY A 203 -9.01 -7.09 -16.72
N TRP A 204 -10.07 -6.33 -16.98
CA TRP A 204 -11.42 -6.87 -17.17
C TRP A 204 -11.57 -7.92 -18.29
N LYS A 205 -10.75 -7.82 -19.34
CA LYS A 205 -10.79 -8.72 -20.50
C LYS A 205 -9.56 -9.63 -20.62
N ASN A 206 -8.74 -9.71 -19.58
CA ASN A 206 -7.54 -10.53 -19.63
C ASN A 206 -7.92 -12.01 -19.38
N PRO A 207 -7.73 -12.92 -20.35
CA PRO A 207 -8.14 -14.32 -20.23
C PRO A 207 -7.27 -15.13 -19.28
N ASP A 208 -6.06 -14.65 -18.96
CA ASP A 208 -5.05 -15.38 -18.17
C ASP A 208 -5.18 -15.12 -16.66
N LEU A 209 -6.32 -14.59 -16.23
CA LEU A 209 -6.60 -14.31 -14.82
C LEU A 209 -7.14 -15.55 -14.09
N PRO A 210 -6.73 -15.78 -12.83
CA PRO A 210 -7.25 -16.91 -12.07
C PRO A 210 -8.75 -16.76 -11.81
N GLU A 211 -9.43 -17.90 -11.65
CA GLU A 211 -10.85 -17.95 -11.27
C GLU A 211 -11.10 -17.09 -10.01
N TRP A 212 -12.24 -16.41 -9.96
CA TRP A 212 -12.60 -15.46 -8.89
C TRP A 212 -11.82 -14.13 -8.88
N SER A 213 -11.17 -13.77 -9.98
CA SER A 213 -10.60 -12.43 -10.16
C SER A 213 -11.63 -11.44 -10.71
N LEU A 214 -11.66 -10.23 -10.14
CA LEU A 214 -12.39 -9.09 -10.66
C LEU A 214 -11.39 -8.13 -11.32
N GLY A 215 -11.18 -8.28 -12.62
CA GLY A 215 -9.99 -7.74 -13.28
C GLY A 215 -8.73 -8.23 -12.56
N TYR A 216 -7.75 -7.37 -12.31
CA TYR A 216 -6.55 -7.77 -11.56
C TYR A 216 -6.80 -8.02 -10.05
N VAL A 217 -7.99 -7.79 -9.50
CA VAL A 217 -8.25 -8.00 -8.06
C VAL A 217 -8.60 -9.46 -7.80
N TYR A 218 -7.73 -10.19 -7.08
CA TYR A 218 -8.03 -11.57 -6.68
C TYR A 218 -8.88 -11.59 -5.40
N LEU A 219 -10.16 -11.94 -5.55
CA LEU A 219 -11.16 -11.83 -4.46
C LEU A 219 -10.87 -12.75 -3.26
N PRO A 220 -10.49 -14.03 -3.44
CA PRO A 220 -10.22 -14.92 -2.30
C PRO A 220 -9.15 -14.36 -1.37
N ALA A 221 -8.03 -13.88 -1.93
CA ALA A 221 -6.97 -13.25 -1.14
C ALA A 221 -7.45 -11.97 -0.47
N THR A 222 -8.19 -11.13 -1.19
CA THR A 222 -8.75 -9.88 -0.65
C THR A 222 -9.58 -10.15 0.60
N PHE A 223 -10.55 -11.07 0.52
CA PHE A 223 -11.41 -11.41 1.66
C PHE A 223 -10.64 -12.06 2.80
N GLY A 224 -9.71 -12.98 2.49
CA GLY A 224 -8.88 -13.64 3.50
C GLY A 224 -8.05 -12.63 4.30
N ILE A 225 -7.41 -11.68 3.64
CA ILE A 225 -6.58 -10.64 4.28
C ILE A 225 -7.45 -9.69 5.12
N ILE A 226 -8.59 -9.22 4.59
CA ILE A 226 -9.46 -8.28 5.30
C ILE A 226 -10.02 -8.90 6.58
N ALA A 227 -10.41 -10.18 6.54
CA ALA A 227 -11.03 -10.87 7.66
C ALA A 227 -10.23 -10.78 8.97
N THR A 228 -8.89 -10.87 8.88
CA THR A 228 -8.01 -10.88 10.06
C THR A 228 -7.25 -9.58 10.27
N SER A 229 -6.89 -8.86 9.20
CA SER A 229 -6.09 -7.63 9.33
C SER A 229 -6.80 -6.53 10.11
N MET A 230 -8.12 -6.40 9.95
CA MET A 230 -8.91 -5.41 10.69
C MET A 230 -8.96 -5.72 12.20
N LEU A 231 -9.01 -7.00 12.57
CA LEU A 231 -9.09 -7.44 13.96
C LEU A 231 -7.74 -7.34 14.67
N THR A 232 -6.64 -7.57 13.94
CA THR A 232 -5.29 -7.62 14.50
C THR A 232 -4.58 -6.25 14.49
N ALA A 233 -5.02 -5.30 13.66
CA ALA A 233 -4.45 -3.95 13.63
C ALA A 233 -4.46 -3.22 15.00
N PRO A 234 -5.55 -3.23 15.80
CA PRO A 234 -5.54 -2.63 17.14
C PRO A 234 -4.52 -3.28 18.09
N ILE A 235 -4.26 -4.59 17.92
CA ILE A 235 -3.25 -5.31 18.71
C ILE A 235 -1.87 -4.76 18.37
N GLY A 236 -1.58 -4.56 17.08
CA GLY A 236 -0.36 -3.91 16.60
C GLY A 236 -0.16 -2.53 17.21
N VAL A 237 -1.19 -1.69 17.23
CA VAL A 237 -1.12 -0.34 17.84
C VAL A 237 -0.76 -0.42 19.33
N LYS A 238 -1.42 -1.30 20.11
CA LYS A 238 -1.15 -1.47 21.54
C LYS A 238 0.26 -1.98 21.80
N LEU A 239 0.75 -2.90 20.96
CA LEU A 239 2.10 -3.44 21.08
C LEU A 239 3.16 -2.39 20.73
N GLY A 240 2.88 -1.53 19.74
CA GLY A 240 3.79 -0.46 19.31
C GLY A 240 4.01 0.62 20.35
N GLN A 241 3.04 0.81 21.27
CA GLN A 241 3.22 1.70 22.42
C GLN A 241 4.20 1.14 23.48
N LYS A 242 4.43 -0.17 23.49
CA LYS A 242 5.32 -0.85 24.45
C LYS A 242 6.72 -1.13 23.88
N LEU A 243 6.85 -1.16 22.57
CA LEU A 243 8.09 -1.49 21.87
C LEU A 243 8.83 -0.22 21.43
N ASP A 244 10.14 -0.33 21.29
CA ASP A 244 10.96 0.72 20.71
C ASP A 244 10.70 0.82 19.20
N THR A 245 9.94 1.85 18.81
CA THR A 245 9.58 2.15 17.42
C THR A 245 10.81 2.26 16.52
N ALA A 246 11.96 2.72 17.02
CA ALA A 246 13.17 2.86 16.21
C ALA A 246 13.77 1.49 15.87
N LYS A 247 13.84 0.58 16.85
CA LYS A 247 14.31 -0.80 16.61
C LYS A 247 13.37 -1.54 15.68
N LEU A 248 12.06 -1.40 15.88
CA LEU A 248 11.07 -2.07 15.03
C LEU A 248 11.15 -1.60 13.58
N LYS A 249 11.29 -0.29 13.34
CA LYS A 249 11.50 0.26 12.00
C LYS A 249 12.75 -0.32 11.32
N LYS A 250 13.86 -0.48 12.06
CA LYS A 250 15.09 -1.09 11.53
C LYS A 250 14.89 -2.55 11.15
N VAL A 251 14.26 -3.35 12.01
CA VAL A 251 13.97 -4.76 11.73
C VAL A 251 13.06 -4.90 10.51
N PHE A 252 12.00 -4.10 10.43
CA PHE A 252 11.10 -4.11 9.29
C PHE A 252 11.77 -3.64 8.00
N ALA A 253 12.59 -2.59 8.07
CA ALA A 253 13.35 -2.12 6.91
C ALA A 253 14.33 -3.19 6.41
N ALA A 254 15.05 -3.89 7.31
CA ALA A 254 15.92 -5.00 6.93
C ALA A 254 15.15 -6.13 6.26
N PHE A 255 13.97 -6.49 6.80
CA PHE A 255 13.08 -7.46 6.18
C PHE A 255 12.64 -7.03 4.78
N LEU A 256 12.20 -5.78 4.61
CA LEU A 256 11.79 -5.26 3.31
C LEU A 256 12.92 -5.27 2.29
N VAL A 257 14.14 -4.90 2.68
CA VAL A 257 15.32 -4.97 1.79
C VAL A 257 15.58 -6.40 1.35
N LEU A 258 15.52 -7.37 2.26
CA LEU A 258 15.70 -8.79 1.92
C LEU A 258 14.64 -9.26 0.93
N VAL A 259 13.37 -8.92 1.16
CA VAL A 259 12.26 -9.25 0.26
C VAL A 259 12.44 -8.59 -1.11
N SER A 260 12.85 -7.32 -1.16
CA SER A 260 13.12 -6.61 -2.42
C SER A 260 14.28 -7.22 -3.20
N ILE A 261 15.37 -7.60 -2.54
CA ILE A 261 16.48 -8.31 -3.18
C ILE A 261 16.00 -9.63 -3.76
N ARG A 262 15.21 -10.40 -2.99
CA ARG A 262 14.61 -11.66 -3.48
C ARG A 262 13.72 -11.45 -4.70
N MET A 263 12.91 -10.39 -4.73
CA MET A 263 12.10 -10.06 -5.90
C MET A 263 12.95 -9.67 -7.12
N ILE A 264 14.09 -9.02 -6.94
CA ILE A 264 14.97 -8.64 -8.07
C ILE A 264 15.71 -9.85 -8.66
N ILE A 265 16.18 -10.75 -7.79
CA ILE A 265 16.91 -11.96 -8.21
C ILE A 265 15.97 -12.94 -8.93
N GLY A 266 14.65 -12.83 -8.70
CA GLY A 266 13.63 -13.69 -9.30
C GLY A 266 13.09 -14.70 -8.30
N ILE A 267 11.86 -15.13 -8.55
CA ILE A 267 11.26 -16.28 -7.88
C ILE A 267 11.46 -17.41 -8.88
N GLU A 268 12.54 -18.18 -8.71
CA GLU A 268 12.71 -19.47 -9.39
C GLU A 268 11.86 -20.55 -8.71
#